data_AF-A0A7X2MSU3-F1
#
_entry.id   AF-A0A7X2MSU3-F1
#
_cell.length_a   1.000
_cell.length_b   1.000
_cell.length_c   1.000
_cell.angle_alpha   90.00
_cell.angle_beta   90.00
_cell.angle_gamma   90.00
#
_symmetry.space_group_name_H-M   'P 1'
#
loop_
_entity.id
_entity.type
_entity.pdbx_description
1 polymer ?
#
loop_
_entity_poly.entity_id
_entity_poly.type
_entity_poly.pdbx_seq_one_letter_code
_entity_poly.pdbx_strand_id
1 'polypeptide(L)'
;FQILRPSSDARRSRRHIRALRLAFLDQLRQRPRLSESRFESQIYHRISQLSHSRDEQARVWLLRWGVVLLNCSHIVWQLREWRAGSAALMGFRDHCLQDLQQIISSRGVRHSSLDRMLTELEETITALLALESNEASELAGIIWRLRCSLAQLKQAVPE
;
A
#
# COMPACT_ATOMS: atom_id res chain seq x y z
N PHE A 1 -21.11 -30.14 24.96
CA PHE A 1 -21.12 -28.71 24.57
C PHE A 1 -19.70 -28.16 24.64
N GLN A 2 -18.99 -28.06 23.51
CA GLN A 2 -17.65 -27.45 23.48
C GLN A 2 -17.78 -25.93 23.45
N ILE A 3 -17.19 -25.28 24.44
CA ILE A 3 -17.04 -23.84 24.56
C ILE A 3 -16.22 -23.35 23.37
N LEU A 4 -16.89 -22.78 22.36
CA LEU A 4 -16.24 -22.05 21.27
C LEU A 4 -15.53 -20.83 21.89
N ARG A 5 -14.21 -20.94 22.10
CA ARG A 5 -13.38 -19.84 22.59
C ARG A 5 -13.30 -18.75 21.50
N PRO A 6 -13.79 -17.52 21.78
CA PRO A 6 -13.62 -16.35 20.88
C PRO A 6 -12.15 -16.09 20.49
N SER A 7 -11.20 -16.58 21.29
CA SER A 7 -9.76 -16.41 21.08
C SER A 7 -9.19 -17.13 19.84
N SER A 8 -9.85 -18.14 19.28
CA SER A 8 -9.34 -18.83 18.09
C SER A 8 -9.48 -17.96 16.83
N ASP A 9 -10.66 -17.36 16.67
CA ASP A 9 -10.98 -16.57 15.47
C ASP A 9 -10.19 -15.25 15.47
N ALA A 10 -10.12 -14.55 16.61
CA ALA A 10 -9.30 -13.34 16.76
C ALA A 10 -7.79 -13.60 16.51
N ARG A 11 -7.28 -14.80 16.86
CA ARG A 11 -5.89 -15.18 16.54
C ARG A 11 -5.71 -15.49 15.06
N ARG A 12 -6.70 -16.14 14.43
CA ARG A 12 -6.72 -16.39 12.99
C ARG A 12 -6.73 -15.07 12.21
N SER A 13 -7.64 -14.15 12.52
CA SER A 13 -7.72 -12.80 11.94
C SER A 13 -6.39 -12.06 11.99
N ARG A 14 -5.77 -11.99 13.18
CA ARG A 14 -4.45 -11.35 13.38
C ARG A 14 -3.36 -11.96 12.50
N ARG A 15 -3.34 -13.29 12.31
CA ARG A 15 -2.37 -13.94 11.40
C ARG A 15 -2.59 -13.53 9.95
N HIS A 16 -3.83 -13.45 9.49
CA HIS A 16 -4.12 -13.00 8.12
C HIS A 16 -3.74 -11.55 7.91
N ILE A 17 -4.07 -10.65 8.85
CA ILE A 17 -3.68 -9.24 8.83
C ILE A 17 -2.15 -9.09 8.78
N ARG A 18 -1.42 -9.79 9.65
CA ARG A 18 0.05 -9.74 9.67
C ARG A 18 0.65 -10.21 8.34
N ALA A 19 0.12 -11.28 7.78
CA ALA A 19 0.62 -11.83 6.52
C ALA A 19 0.31 -10.92 5.32
N LEU A 20 -0.84 -10.22 5.32
CA LEU A 20 -1.14 -9.18 4.33
C LEU A 20 -0.14 -8.02 4.39
N ARG A 21 0.15 -7.52 5.60
CA ARG A 21 1.14 -6.46 5.81
C ARG A 21 2.52 -6.87 5.29
N LEU A 22 2.95 -8.09 5.59
CA LEU A 22 4.24 -8.61 5.10
C LEU A 22 4.26 -8.76 3.58
N ALA A 23 3.17 -9.24 2.97
CA ALA A 23 3.06 -9.34 1.53
C ALA A 23 3.09 -7.96 0.86
N PHE A 24 2.41 -6.97 1.43
CA PHE A 24 2.45 -5.61 0.91
C PHE A 24 3.81 -4.94 1.09
N LEU A 25 4.48 -5.14 2.24
CA LEU A 25 5.86 -4.70 2.42
C LEU A 25 6.79 -5.25 1.35
N ASP A 26 6.59 -6.51 0.94
CA ASP A 26 7.32 -7.07 -0.19
C ASP A 26 7.00 -6.32 -1.49
N GLN A 27 5.74 -5.94 -1.73
CA GLN A 27 5.31 -5.12 -2.86
C GLN A 27 5.81 -3.67 -2.83
N LEU A 28 6.46 -3.19 -1.77
CA LEU A 28 7.10 -1.86 -1.75
C LEU A 28 8.60 -1.92 -2.06
N ARG A 29 9.17 -3.12 -2.19
CA ARG A 29 10.59 -3.29 -2.50
C ARG A 29 10.89 -2.90 -3.94
N GLN A 30 12.14 -2.56 -4.23
CA GLN A 30 12.57 -2.34 -5.61
C GLN A 30 12.34 -3.60 -6.47
N ARG A 31 12.58 -4.79 -5.90
CA ARG A 31 12.32 -6.09 -6.52
C ARG A 31 11.47 -6.95 -5.59
N PRO A 32 10.14 -6.92 -5.73
CA PRO A 32 9.25 -7.77 -4.95
C PRO A 32 9.48 -9.26 -5.28
N ARG A 33 9.23 -10.13 -4.30
CA ARG A 33 9.30 -11.60 -4.48
C ARG A 33 8.06 -12.14 -5.17
N LEU A 34 6.91 -11.53 -4.92
CA LEU A 34 5.66 -11.85 -5.63
C LEU A 34 5.47 -10.88 -6.79
N SER A 35 5.05 -11.41 -7.94
CA SER A 35 4.51 -10.58 -9.03
C SER A 35 3.23 -9.88 -8.56
N GLU A 36 2.85 -8.82 -9.26
CA GLU A 36 1.59 -8.09 -9.03
C GLU A 36 0.39 -9.04 -8.98
N SER A 37 0.22 -9.87 -10.02
CA SER A 37 -0.89 -10.83 -10.12
C SER A 37 -0.92 -11.86 -9.00
N ARG A 38 0.25 -12.32 -8.53
CA ARG A 38 0.34 -13.27 -7.41
C ARG A 38 0.00 -12.60 -6.09
N PHE A 39 0.44 -11.36 -5.90
CA PHE A 39 0.06 -10.56 -4.74
C PHE A 39 -1.45 -10.33 -4.72
N GLU A 40 -2.04 -9.89 -5.84
CA GLU A 40 -3.47 -9.66 -6.00
C GLU A 40 -4.29 -10.91 -5.67
N SER A 41 -3.91 -12.05 -6.25
CA SER A 41 -4.52 -13.36 -5.95
C SER A 41 -4.43 -13.70 -4.46
N GLN A 42 -3.31 -13.39 -3.81
CA GLN A 42 -3.14 -13.61 -2.37
C GLN A 42 -4.05 -12.70 -1.53
N ILE A 43 -4.27 -11.45 -1.94
CA ILE A 43 -5.24 -10.55 -1.29
C ILE A 43 -6.64 -11.15 -1.38
N TYR A 44 -7.10 -11.48 -2.59
CA TYR A 44 -8.45 -12.04 -2.79
C TYR A 44 -8.66 -13.36 -2.03
N HIS A 45 -7.67 -14.26 -2.06
CA HIS A 45 -7.74 -15.50 -1.30
C HIS A 45 -7.95 -15.25 0.21
N ARG A 46 -7.23 -14.27 0.79
CA ARG A 46 -7.35 -13.94 2.21
C ARG A 46 -8.67 -13.27 2.54
N ILE A 47 -9.17 -12.37 1.68
CA ILE A 47 -10.51 -11.79 1.82
C ILE A 47 -11.57 -12.90 1.84
N SER A 48 -11.49 -13.84 0.90
CA SER A 48 -12.40 -15.01 0.84
C SER A 48 -12.32 -15.87 2.11
N GLN A 49 -11.12 -16.10 2.66
CA GLN A 49 -10.96 -16.88 3.90
C GLN A 49 -11.58 -16.20 5.13
N LEU A 50 -11.77 -14.89 5.10
CA LEU A 50 -12.21 -14.10 6.25
C LEU A 50 -13.66 -13.60 6.12
N SER A 51 -14.26 -13.68 4.93
CA SER A 51 -15.67 -13.33 4.73
C SER A 51 -16.63 -14.11 5.64
N HIS A 52 -16.21 -15.31 6.11
CA HIS A 52 -16.97 -16.17 7.03
C HIS A 52 -16.49 -16.10 8.50
N SER A 53 -15.49 -15.27 8.82
CA SER A 53 -15.04 -15.08 10.21
C SER A 53 -16.16 -14.44 11.03
N ARG A 54 -16.23 -14.69 12.35
CA ARG A 54 -17.14 -14.00 13.26
C ARG A 54 -16.57 -12.66 13.76
N ASP A 55 -15.28 -12.44 13.57
CA ASP A 55 -14.56 -11.19 13.87
C ASP A 55 -14.91 -10.09 12.85
N GLU A 56 -15.98 -9.35 13.13
CA GLU A 56 -16.49 -8.30 12.24
C GLU A 56 -15.49 -7.17 12.01
N GLN A 57 -14.77 -6.78 13.06
CA GLN A 57 -13.74 -5.75 12.97
C GLN A 57 -12.63 -6.18 12.00
N ALA A 58 -12.18 -7.44 12.08
CA ALA A 58 -11.22 -7.97 11.11
C ALA A 58 -11.78 -8.01 9.70
N ARG A 59 -13.04 -8.43 9.49
CA ARG A 59 -13.68 -8.44 8.16
C ARG A 59 -13.70 -7.05 7.52
N VAL A 60 -14.17 -6.05 8.27
CA VAL A 60 -14.23 -4.66 7.80
C VAL A 60 -12.83 -4.12 7.52
N TRP A 61 -11.87 -4.40 8.41
CA TRP A 61 -10.47 -4.02 8.21
C TRP A 61 -9.94 -4.60 6.90
N LEU A 62 -10.12 -5.91 6.67
CA LEU A 62 -9.60 -6.61 5.50
C LEU A 62 -10.18 -6.11 4.19
N LEU A 63 -11.47 -5.80 4.15
CA LEU A 63 -12.11 -5.29 2.94
C LEU A 63 -11.59 -3.89 2.61
N ARG A 64 -11.59 -2.99 3.60
CA ARG A 64 -11.11 -1.61 3.41
C ARG A 64 -9.64 -1.59 3.05
N TRP A 65 -8.82 -2.31 3.79
CA TRP A 65 -7.37 -2.34 3.55
C TRP A 65 -7.00 -3.13 2.32
N GLY A 66 -7.68 -4.25 2.04
CA GLY A 66 -7.41 -5.05 0.85
C GLY A 66 -7.46 -4.18 -0.41
N VAL A 67 -8.49 -3.35 -0.55
CA VAL A 67 -8.62 -2.42 -1.67
C VAL A 67 -7.50 -1.38 -1.69
N VAL A 68 -7.19 -0.75 -0.54
CA VAL A 68 -6.12 0.27 -0.46
C VAL A 68 -4.76 -0.33 -0.81
N LEU A 69 -4.45 -1.53 -0.32
CA LEU A 69 -3.18 -2.22 -0.58
C LEU A 69 -3.07 -2.66 -2.05
N LEU A 70 -4.16 -3.11 -2.66
CA LEU A 70 -4.21 -3.41 -4.10
C LEU A 70 -3.94 -2.15 -4.92
N ASN A 71 -4.66 -1.06 -4.65
CA ASN A 71 -4.47 0.20 -5.35
C ASN A 71 -3.02 0.70 -5.24
N CYS A 72 -2.47 0.71 -4.02
CA CYS A 72 -1.08 1.09 -3.81
C CYS A 72 -0.12 0.16 -4.55
N SER A 73 -0.35 -1.15 -4.53
CA SER A 73 0.49 -2.12 -5.25
C SER A 73 0.48 -1.84 -6.75
N HIS A 74 -0.70 -1.67 -7.36
CA HIS A 74 -0.82 -1.38 -8.79
C HIS A 74 -0.06 -0.12 -9.20
N ILE A 75 -0.21 0.95 -8.42
CA ILE A 75 0.48 2.21 -8.71
C ILE A 75 2.00 2.07 -8.51
N VAL A 76 2.44 1.30 -7.53
CA VAL A 76 3.87 1.03 -7.31
C VAL A 76 4.47 0.19 -8.45
N TRP A 77 3.74 -0.78 -8.99
CA TRP A 77 4.14 -1.49 -10.20
C TRP A 77 4.24 -0.54 -11.40
N GLN A 78 3.23 0.31 -11.60
CA GLN A 78 3.27 1.33 -12.64
C GLN A 78 4.48 2.27 -12.48
N LEU A 79 4.81 2.71 -11.26
CA LEU A 79 6.01 3.53 -11.01
C LEU A 79 7.31 2.80 -11.37
N ARG A 80 7.43 1.50 -11.09
CA ARG A 80 8.64 0.74 -11.46
C ARG A 80 8.81 0.61 -12.97
N GLU A 81 7.70 0.41 -13.66
CA GLU A 81 7.66 0.19 -15.11
C GLU A 81 7.76 1.49 -15.89
N TRP A 82 7.29 2.61 -15.32
CA TRP A 82 7.36 3.92 -15.93
C TRP A 82 8.81 4.33 -16.21
N ARG A 83 9.07 4.84 -17.41
CA ARG A 83 10.38 5.29 -17.88
C ARG A 83 10.26 6.67 -18.50
N ALA A 84 11.30 7.48 -18.34
CA ALA A 84 11.47 8.75 -19.01
C ALA A 84 12.84 8.82 -19.68
N GLY A 85 12.97 9.69 -20.68
CA GLY A 85 14.28 10.05 -21.25
C GLY A 85 15.16 10.83 -20.27
N SER A 86 14.54 11.54 -19.32
CA SER A 86 15.23 12.36 -18.33
C SER A 86 15.69 11.58 -17.10
N ALA A 87 17.00 11.58 -16.83
CA ALA A 87 17.58 11.04 -15.60
C ALA A 87 17.06 11.73 -14.33
N ALA A 88 16.71 13.01 -14.40
CA ALA A 88 16.15 13.74 -13.26
C ALA A 88 14.75 13.21 -12.89
N LEU A 89 13.89 12.95 -13.88
CA LEU A 89 12.56 12.38 -13.64
C LEU A 89 12.64 10.96 -13.10
N MET A 90 13.58 10.17 -13.61
CA MET A 90 13.88 8.84 -13.08
C MET A 90 14.33 8.91 -11.61
N GLY A 91 15.06 9.97 -11.22
CA GLY A 91 15.43 10.25 -9.84
C GLY A 91 14.23 10.51 -8.92
N PHE A 92 13.27 11.35 -9.33
CA PHE A 92 12.03 11.59 -8.57
C PHE A 92 11.27 10.29 -8.32
N ARG A 93 11.07 9.49 -9.37
CA ARG A 93 10.41 8.19 -9.31
C ARG A 93 11.11 7.23 -8.32
N ASP A 94 12.43 7.13 -8.42
CA ASP A 94 13.21 6.22 -7.58
C ASP A 94 13.20 6.65 -6.11
N HIS A 95 13.24 7.96 -5.85
CA HIS A 95 13.10 8.51 -4.49
C HIS A 95 11.74 8.16 -3.89
N CYS A 96 10.64 8.40 -4.61
CA CYS A 96 9.30 8.01 -4.17
C CYS A 96 9.22 6.52 -3.82
N LEU A 97 9.80 5.63 -4.63
CA LEU A 97 9.81 4.18 -4.37
C LEU A 97 10.63 3.81 -3.12
N GLN A 98 11.70 4.52 -2.83
CA GLN A 98 12.51 4.29 -1.62
C GLN A 98 11.77 4.70 -0.35
N ASP A 99 11.11 5.86 -0.35
CA ASP A 99 10.42 6.38 0.83
C ASP A 99 9.19 5.56 1.23
N LEU A 100 8.53 4.91 0.26
CA LEU A 100 7.44 3.97 0.53
C LEU A 100 7.81 2.85 1.49
N GLN A 101 9.07 2.42 1.56
CA GLN A 101 9.46 1.37 2.50
C GLN A 101 9.35 1.83 3.97
N GLN A 102 9.22 3.14 4.21
CA GLN A 102 9.15 3.71 5.55
C GLN A 102 7.73 3.84 6.10
N ILE A 103 6.67 3.76 5.28
CA ILE A 103 5.31 4.04 5.75
C ILE A 103 4.68 2.89 6.57
N ILE A 104 5.12 1.64 6.35
CA ILE A 104 4.54 0.45 6.99
C ILE A 104 5.61 -0.32 7.76
N SER A 105 5.19 -0.88 8.88
CA SER A 105 5.96 -1.82 9.68
C SER A 105 5.19 -3.12 9.88
N SER A 106 5.85 -4.12 10.46
CA SER A 106 5.17 -5.35 10.90
C SER A 106 4.04 -5.09 11.92
N ARG A 107 4.08 -3.95 12.63
CA ARG A 107 3.07 -3.54 13.63
C ARG A 107 1.89 -2.77 13.04
N GLY A 108 2.02 -2.24 11.82
CA GLY A 108 0.98 -1.44 11.18
C GLY A 108 1.57 -0.26 10.43
N VAL A 109 0.71 0.68 10.02
CA VAL A 109 1.12 1.95 9.42
C VAL A 109 1.74 2.83 10.50
N ARG A 110 2.89 3.45 10.19
CA ARG A 110 3.49 4.47 11.03
C ARG A 110 2.90 5.81 10.64
N HIS A 111 1.93 6.32 11.41
CA HIS A 111 1.18 7.53 11.05
C HIS A 111 2.09 8.75 10.80
N SER A 112 3.10 8.99 11.63
CA SER A 112 4.07 10.07 11.41
C SER A 112 4.87 9.91 10.12
N SER A 113 5.25 8.68 9.76
CA SER A 113 5.93 8.39 8.49
C SER A 113 4.99 8.54 7.30
N LEU A 114 3.72 8.17 7.46
CA LEU A 114 2.69 8.37 6.44
C LEU A 114 2.41 9.86 6.20
N ASP A 115 2.28 10.66 7.25
CA ASP A 115 2.07 12.11 7.15
C ASP A 115 3.22 12.77 6.38
N ARG A 116 4.46 12.47 6.79
CA ARG A 116 5.66 12.97 6.11
C ARG A 116 5.67 12.58 4.63
N MET A 117 5.39 11.32 4.32
CA MET A 117 5.34 10.84 2.94
C MET A 117 4.27 11.57 2.11
N LEU A 118 3.08 11.81 2.67
CA LEU A 118 2.01 12.52 1.95
C LEU A 118 2.36 13.98 1.65
N THR A 119 3.16 14.61 2.51
CA THR A 119 3.72 15.95 2.26
C THR A 119 4.80 15.90 1.19
N GLU A 120 5.78 15.01 1.32
CA GLU A 120 6.88 14.83 0.35
C GLU A 120 6.35 14.50 -1.07
N LEU A 121 5.29 13.69 -1.16
CA LEU A 121 4.63 13.40 -2.44
C LEU A 121 3.94 14.63 -3.04
N GLU A 122 3.31 15.47 -2.21
CA GLU A 122 2.65 16.69 -2.69
C GLU A 122 3.68 17.69 -3.23
N GLU A 123 4.78 17.89 -2.50
CA GLU A 123 5.90 18.74 -2.93
C GLU A 123 6.50 18.24 -4.24
N THR A 124 6.67 16.93 -4.37
CA THR A 124 7.16 16.29 -5.60
C THR A 124 6.21 16.53 -6.78
N ILE A 125 4.89 16.41 -6.56
CA ILE A 125 3.88 16.70 -7.60
C ILE A 125 4.00 18.15 -8.06
N THR A 126 4.09 19.10 -7.11
CA THR A 126 4.24 20.53 -7.44
C THR A 126 5.53 20.79 -8.25
N ALA A 127 6.66 20.20 -7.83
CA ALA A 127 7.93 20.35 -8.53
C ALA A 127 7.89 19.76 -9.95
N LEU A 128 7.25 18.60 -10.15
CA LEU A 128 7.11 17.97 -11.46
C LEU A 128 6.23 18.80 -12.40
N LEU A 129 5.12 19.33 -11.91
CA LEU A 129 4.21 20.16 -12.72
C LEU A 129 4.88 21.47 -13.18
N ALA A 130 5.81 22.01 -12.40
CA ALA A 130 6.59 23.20 -12.77
C ALA A 130 7.60 22.95 -13.91
N LEU A 131 7.90 21.69 -14.26
CA LEU A 131 8.80 21.36 -15.37
C LEU A 131 8.11 21.46 -16.74
N GLU A 132 6.79 21.64 -16.78
CA GLU A 132 5.98 21.84 -18.00
C GLU A 132 6.24 20.80 -19.12
N SER A 133 6.56 19.56 -18.74
CA SER A 133 6.79 18.47 -19.69
C SER A 133 5.74 17.37 -19.57
N ASN A 134 5.45 16.70 -20.68
CA ASN A 134 4.49 15.60 -20.72
C ASN A 134 4.91 14.43 -19.81
N GLU A 135 6.20 14.06 -19.83
CA GLU A 135 6.74 13.01 -18.96
C GLU A 135 6.61 13.38 -17.47
N ALA A 136 6.92 14.64 -17.11
CA ALA A 136 6.76 15.10 -15.73
C ALA A 136 5.29 15.12 -15.29
N SER A 137 4.38 15.51 -16.19
CA SER A 137 2.93 15.53 -15.93
C SER A 137 2.37 14.12 -15.76
N GLU A 138 2.84 13.16 -16.56
CA GLU A 138 2.49 11.75 -16.41
C GLU A 138 2.97 11.21 -15.05
N LEU A 139 4.25 11.44 -14.71
CA LEU A 139 4.80 11.02 -13.42
C LEU A 139 4.06 11.66 -12.24
N ALA A 140 3.75 12.95 -12.32
CA ALA A 140 2.95 13.66 -11.33
C ALA A 140 1.57 13.02 -11.15
N GLY A 141 0.91 12.61 -12.25
CA GLY A 141 -0.38 11.91 -12.20
C GLY A 141 -0.30 10.52 -11.55
N ILE A 142 0.80 9.78 -11.76
CA ILE A 142 1.04 8.51 -11.07
C ILE A 142 1.25 8.74 -9.57
N ILE A 143 2.10 9.71 -9.21
CA ILE A 143 2.42 10.04 -7.81
C ILE A 143 1.18 10.60 -7.08
N TRP A 144 0.35 11.38 -7.76
CA TRP A 144 -0.91 11.86 -7.19
C TRP A 144 -1.85 10.72 -6.85
N ARG A 145 -2.03 9.73 -7.74
CA ARG A 145 -2.83 8.53 -7.44
C ARG A 145 -2.25 7.74 -6.27
N LEU A 146 -0.92 7.64 -6.17
CA LEU A 146 -0.26 7.02 -5.03
C LEU A 146 -0.60 7.76 -3.74
N ARG A 147 -0.46 9.09 -3.75
CA ARG A 147 -0.77 9.95 -2.60
C ARG A 147 -2.22 9.79 -2.16
N CYS A 148 -3.19 9.81 -3.08
CA CYS A 148 -4.61 9.58 -2.79
C CYS A 148 -4.86 8.20 -2.18
N SER A 149 -4.20 7.16 -2.69
CA SER A 149 -4.33 5.80 -2.16
C SER A 149 -3.74 5.68 -0.75
N LEU A 150 -2.57 6.27 -0.52
CA LEU A 150 -1.93 6.31 0.79
C LEU A 150 -2.69 7.16 1.81
N ALA A 151 -3.33 8.24 1.39
CA ALA A 151 -4.12 9.09 2.28
C ALA A 151 -5.28 8.31 2.93
N GLN A 152 -5.81 7.29 2.26
CA GLN A 152 -6.84 6.41 2.82
C GLN A 152 -6.32 5.58 4.01
N LEU A 153 -5.00 5.35 4.12
CA LEU A 153 -4.39 4.70 5.28
C LEU A 153 -4.51 5.55 6.56
N LYS A 154 -4.77 6.85 6.47
CA LYS A 154 -5.03 7.72 7.63
C LYS A 154 -6.36 7.41 8.31
N GLN A 155 -7.35 7.01 7.52
CA GLN A 155 -8.72 6.74 7.98
C GLN A 155 -8.84 5.33 8.58
N ALA A 156 -7.75 4.57 8.58
CA ALA A 156 -7.71 3.28 9.23
C ALA A 156 -7.56 3.43 10.75
N VAL A 157 -8.70 3.29 11.43
CA VAL A 157 -8.92 3.28 12.88
C VAL A 157 -7.99 2.28 13.62
N PRO A 158 -7.59 2.58 14.89
CA PRO A 158 -6.24 2.44 15.44
C PRO A 158 -5.94 1.08 16.10
N GLU A 159 -4.76 1.01 16.73
CA GLU A 159 -4.09 -0.12 17.40
C GLU A 159 -4.97 -1.23 18.02
#